data_AF-A0A4Y4AXZ9-F1
#
_entry.id   AF-A0A4Y4AXZ9-F1
#
_cell.length_a   1.000
_cell.length_b   1.000
_cell.length_c   1.000
_cell.angle_alpha   90.00
_cell.angle_beta   90.00
_cell.angle_gamma   90.00
#
_symmetry.space_group_name_H-M   'P 1'
#
loop_
_entity.id
_entity.type
_entity.pdbx_description
1 polymer ?
#
loop_
_entity_poly.entity_id
_entity_poly.type
_entity_poly.pdbx_seq_one_letter_code
_entity_poly.pdbx_strand_id
1 'polypeptide(L)' 'MIHKQRVDQLQDGVRSLLTKNGYTFSEEDKTLLEDILIELERMSNSPNGINPNQAIQTISLLLKFLKFFGIDDFTGLF' A
#
# COMPACT_ATOMS: atom_id res chain seq x y z
N MET A 1 15.49 -3.00 10.47
CA MET A 1 14.37 -3.30 11.38
C MET A 1 13.23 -2.29 11.27
N ILE A 2 13.48 -0.98 11.36
CA ILE A 2 12.43 0.08 11.30
C ILE A 2 11.66 0.09 9.96
N HIS A 3 12.31 -0.20 8.84
CA HIS A 3 11.70 -0.14 7.51
C HIS A 3 10.71 -1.29 7.24
N LYS A 4 11.08 -2.52 7.62
CA LYS A 4 10.18 -3.68 7.60
C LYS A 4 8.93 -3.41 8.42
N GLN A 5 9.10 -2.81 9.61
CA GLN A 5 8.01 -2.46 10.50
C GLN A 5 7.01 -1.45 9.89
N ARG A 6 7.47 -0.52 9.05
CA ARG A 6 6.59 0.44 8.35
C ARG A 6 5.83 -0.19 7.19
N VAL A 7 6.45 -1.11 6.46
CA VAL A 7 5.78 -1.86 5.40
C VAL A 7 4.75 -2.81 6.01
N ASP A 8 5.09 -3.51 7.10
CA ASP A 8 4.18 -4.37 7.85
C ASP A 8 2.97 -3.55 8.38
N GLN A 9 3.21 -2.35 8.93
CA GLN A 9 2.13 -1.45 9.37
C GLN A 9 1.21 -1.01 8.23
N LEU A 10 1.77 -0.71 7.06
CA LEU A 10 0.98 -0.34 5.89
C LEU A 10 0.16 -1.53 5.39
N GLN A 11 0.74 -2.73 5.37
CA GLN A 11 0.01 -3.97 5.04
C GLN A 11 -1.15 -4.22 6.00
N ASP A 12 -0.91 -4.07 7.30
CA ASP A 12 -1.93 -4.26 8.33
C ASP A 12 -3.04 -3.19 8.24
N GLY A 13 -2.68 -1.94 7.97
CA GLY A 13 -3.63 -0.84 7.73
C GLY A 13 -4.53 -1.11 6.54
N VAL A 14 -3.95 -1.56 5.41
CA VAL A 14 -4.69 -1.95 4.21
C VAL A 14 -5.61 -3.13 4.52
N ARG A 15 -5.11 -4.24 5.09
CA ARG A 15 -5.93 -5.41 5.45
C ARG A 15 -7.09 -5.04 6.39
N SER A 16 -6.84 -4.18 7.36
CA SER A 16 -7.87 -3.69 8.29
C SER A 16 -8.96 -2.90 7.57
N LEU A 17 -8.58 -1.98 6.68
CA LEU A 17 -9.51 -1.18 5.87
C LEU A 17 -10.41 -2.05 5.00
N LEU A 18 -9.86 -3.06 4.36
CA LEU A 18 -10.62 -3.91 3.45
C LEU A 18 -11.54 -4.90 4.17
N THR A 19 -11.09 -5.41 5.33
CA THR A 19 -11.93 -6.22 6.22
C THR A 19 -13.12 -5.40 6.74
N LYS A 20 -12.90 -4.15 7.15
CA LYS A 20 -13.97 -3.25 7.63
C LYS A 20 -14.99 -2.91 6.54
N ASN A 21 -14.56 -2.82 5.30
CA ASN A 21 -15.44 -2.53 4.16
C ASN A 21 -16.06 -3.80 3.53
N GLY A 22 -15.85 -4.99 4.13
CA GLY A 22 -16.46 -6.24 3.67
C GLY A 22 -15.91 -6.75 2.34
N TYR A 23 -14.73 -6.27 1.92
CA TYR A 23 -14.20 -6.59 0.61
C TYR A 23 -13.56 -7.98 0.60
N THR A 24 -13.95 -8.79 -0.40
CA THR A 24 -13.33 -10.10 -0.65
C THR A 24 -12.41 -9.98 -1.85
N PHE A 25 -11.11 -10.05 -1.59
CA PHE A 25 -10.07 -9.97 -2.60
C PHE A 25 -10.08 -11.17 -3.56
N SER A 26 -10.05 -10.90 -4.87
CA SER A 26 -9.60 -11.89 -5.85
C SER A 26 -8.08 -12.13 -5.71
N GLU A 27 -7.56 -13.21 -6.30
CA GLU A 27 -6.11 -13.45 -6.32
C GLU A 27 -5.36 -12.37 -7.15
N GLU A 28 -6.00 -11.82 -8.18
CA GLU A 28 -5.44 -10.73 -8.99
C GLU A 28 -5.30 -9.44 -8.18
N ASP A 29 -6.31 -9.11 -7.37
CA ASP A 29 -6.30 -7.93 -6.52
C ASP A 29 -5.24 -8.03 -5.41
N LYS A 30 -5.03 -9.24 -4.84
CA LYS A 30 -3.95 -9.51 -3.88
C LYS A 30 -2.59 -9.33 -4.52
N THR A 31 -2.41 -9.88 -5.72
CA THR A 31 -1.16 -9.80 -6.47
C THR A 31 -0.81 -8.34 -6.77
N LEU A 32 -1.77 -7.56 -7.27
CA LEU A 32 -1.56 -6.14 -7.55
C LEU A 32 -1.21 -5.35 -6.27
N LEU A 33 -1.86 -5.66 -5.16
CA LEU A 33 -1.56 -5.02 -3.89
C LEU A 33 -0.17 -5.39 -3.36
N GLU A 34 0.24 -6.65 -3.45
CA GLU A 34 1.58 -7.11 -3.07
C GLU A 34 2.66 -6.43 -3.91
N ASP A 35 2.46 -6.29 -5.22
CA ASP A 35 3.39 -5.56 -6.10
C ASP A 35 3.55 -4.09 -5.68
N ILE A 36 2.45 -3.42 -5.33
CA ILE A 36 2.48 -2.04 -4.81
C ILE A 36 3.31 -1.96 -3.52
N LEU A 37 3.13 -2.92 -2.62
CA LEU A 37 3.82 -2.96 -1.33
C LEU A 37 5.32 -3.27 -1.48
N ILE A 38 5.67 -4.20 -2.36
CA ILE A 38 7.08 -4.52 -2.70
C ILE A 38 7.77 -3.29 -3.27
N GLU A 39 7.09 -2.53 -4.14
CA GLU A 39 7.67 -1.33 -4.73
C GLU A 39 7.86 -0.21 -3.70
N LEU A 40 6.96 -0.07 -2.72
CA LEU A 40 7.15 0.82 -1.56
C LEU A 40 8.33 0.38 -0.68
N GLU A 41 8.48 -0.92 -0.44
CA GLU A 41 9.61 -1.47 0.30
C GLU A 41 10.94 -1.22 -0.42
N ARG A 42 10.97 -1.45 -1.74
CA ARG A 42 12.15 -1.20 -2.59
C ARG A 42 12.60 0.26 -2.52
N MET A 43 11.65 1.20 -2.51
CA MET A 43 11.97 2.62 -2.36
C MET A 43 12.51 2.96 -0.97
N SER A 44 11.94 2.38 0.09
CA SER A 44 12.43 2.59 1.46
C SER A 44 13.83 2.01 1.67
N ASN A 45 14.21 0.97 0.94
CA ASN A 45 15.50 0.31 1.05
C ASN A 45 16.52 0.80 0.01
N SER A 46 16.17 1.80 -0.81
CA SER A 46 17.06 2.36 -1.82
C SER A 46 18.28 3.03 -1.16
N PRO A 47 19.53 2.60 -1.48
CA PRO A 47 20.74 3.23 -0.93
C PRO A 47 20.94 4.66 -1.44
N ASN A 48 20.25 5.04 -2.52
CA ASN A 48 20.29 6.38 -3.11
C ASN A 48 19.21 7.30 -2.54
N GLY A 49 18.51 6.88 -1.49
CA GLY A 49 17.34 7.57 -0.96
C GLY A 49 16.08 7.35 -1.79
N ILE A 50 14.97 7.91 -1.30
CA ILE A 50 13.66 7.80 -1.94
C ILE A 50 13.60 8.78 -3.10
N ASN A 51 13.38 8.29 -4.33
CA ASN A 51 13.02 9.15 -5.44
C ASN A 51 11.58 9.67 -5.24
N PRO A 52 11.38 10.99 -5.06
CA PRO A 52 10.07 11.54 -4.74
C PRO A 52 9.02 11.24 -5.81
N ASN A 53 9.41 11.24 -7.09
CA ASN A 53 8.47 10.98 -8.19
C ASN A 53 8.00 9.54 -8.19
N GLN A 54 8.89 8.58 -7.94
CA GLN A 54 8.51 7.17 -7.82
C GLN A 54 7.62 6.96 -6.59
N ALA A 55 7.96 7.54 -5.44
CA ALA A 55 7.16 7.42 -4.23
C ALA A 55 5.74 7.97 -4.43
N ILE A 56 5.62 9.14 -5.05
CA ILE A 56 4.31 9.74 -5.38
C ILE A 56 3.52 8.85 -6.35
N GLN A 57 4.17 8.23 -7.33
CA GLN A 57 3.51 7.32 -8.27
C GLN A 57 2.97 6.09 -7.58
N THR A 58 3.75 5.44 -6.71
CA THR A 58 3.32 4.23 -6.01
C THR A 58 2.24 4.52 -4.96
N ILE A 59 2.36 5.63 -4.22
CA ILE A 59 1.30 6.08 -3.32
C ILE A 59 0.02 6.44 -4.11
N SER A 60 0.15 7.10 -5.26
CA SER A 60 -1.00 7.39 -6.13
C SER A 60 -1.67 6.12 -6.64
N LEU A 61 -0.88 5.07 -6.94
CA LEU A 61 -1.41 3.79 -7.38
C LEU A 61 -2.20 3.10 -6.24
N LEU A 62 -1.66 3.12 -5.02
CA LEU A 62 -2.36 2.62 -3.83
C LEU A 62 -3.67 3.38 -3.57
N LEU A 63 -3.67 4.71 -3.64
CA LEU A 63 -4.88 5.52 -3.43
C LEU A 63 -5.94 5.27 -4.51
N LYS A 64 -5.52 5.11 -5.77
CA LYS A 64 -6.44 4.74 -6.86
C LYS A 64 -7.02 3.35 -6.66
N PHE A 65 -6.21 2.40 -6.21
CA PHE A 65 -6.65 1.04 -5.86
C PHE A 65 -7.73 1.09 -4.79
N LEU A 66 -7.47 1.77 -3.66
CA LEU A 66 -8.45 1.91 -2.58
C LEU A 66 -9.75 2.59 -3.03
N LYS A 67 -9.63 3.68 -3.80
CA LYS A 67 -10.79 4.37 -4.37
C LYS A 67 -11.58 3.49 -5.34
N PHE A 68 -10.92 2.67 -6.15
CA PHE A 68 -11.58 1.72 -7.04
C PHE A 68 -12.45 0.72 -6.26
N PHE A 69 -12.03 0.35 -5.06
CA PHE A 69 -12.82 -0.51 -4.15
C PHE A 69 -13.82 0.25 -3.28
N GLY A 70 -14.08 1.53 -3.56
CA GLY A 70 -15.04 2.34 -2.80
C GLY A 70 -14.58 2.67 -1.38
N ILE A 71 -13.28 2.56 -1.10
CA ILE A 71 -12.69 2.97 0.17
C ILE A 71 -12.31 4.44 0.03
N ASP A 72 -13.21 5.32 0.47
CA ASP A 72 -13.01 6.78 0.42
C ASP A 72 -12.41 7.35 1.72
N ASP A 73 -12.47 6.59 2.82
CA ASP A 73 -11.80 6.92 4.08
C ASP A 73 -10.57 6.03 4.30
N PHE A 74 -9.41 6.58 3.97
CA PHE A 74 -8.11 5.94 4.12
C PHE A 74 -7.25 6.59 5.22
N THR A 75 -7.86 7.34 6.14
CA THR A 75 -7.13 7.95 7.27
C THR A 75 -6.42 6.92 8.15
N GLY A 76 -6.90 5.67 8.20
CA GLY A 76 -6.26 4.58 8.95
C GLY A 76 -5.02 3.96 8.30
N LEU A 77 -4.53 4.47 7.16
CA LEU A 77 -3.29 4.01 6.53
C LEU A 77 -2.01 4.55 7.18
N PHE A 78 -2.12 5.69 7.88
CA PHE A 78 -1.00 6.46 8.42
C PHE A 78 -1.20 6.70 9.93
#